data_AF-A0A3C0TWG4-F1
#
_entry.id   AF-A0A3C0TWG4-F1
#
_cell.length_a   1.000
_cell.length_b   1.000
_cell.length_c   1.000
_cell.angle_alpha   90.00
_cell.angle_beta   90.00
_cell.angle_gamma   90.00
#
_symmetry.space_group_name_H-M   'P 1'
#
loop_
_entity.id
_entity.type
_entity.pdbx_description
1 polymer ?
#
loop_
_entity_poly.entity_id
_entity_poly.type
_entity_poly.pdbx_seq_one_letter_code
_entity_poly.pdbx_strand_id
1 'polypeptide(L)' 'ISHDLKVVRAMANQVIVMRAGRVVEQGDADTIFDHPQTDYTRALMAASFDLEAVHTGAVRA' A
#
# COMPACT_ATOMS: atom_id res chain seq x y z
N ILE A 1 -3.56 -5.74 13.05
CA ILE A 1 -3.45 -6.27 11.68
C ILE A 1 -4.71 -5.82 10.96
N SER A 2 -4.59 -5.00 9.92
CA SER A 2 -5.72 -4.50 9.13
C SER A 2 -5.58 -4.98 7.69
N HIS A 3 -6.71 -5.17 7.02
CA HIS A 3 -6.77 -5.49 5.59
C HIS A 3 -6.98 -4.24 4.72
N ASP A 4 -7.33 -3.10 5.35
CA ASP A 4 -7.52 -1.83 4.65
C ASP A 4 -6.23 -1.01 4.67
N LEU A 5 -5.64 -0.84 3.48
CA LEU A 5 -4.39 -0.10 3.30
C LEU A 5 -4.54 1.41 3.56
N LYS A 6 -5.73 2.02 3.38
CA LYS A 6 -5.96 3.44 3.67
C LYS A 6 -5.90 3.70 5.17
N VAL A 7 -6.52 2.83 5.96
CA VAL A 7 -6.47 2.91 7.43
C VAL A 7 -5.06 2.68 7.94
N VAL A 8 -4.34 1.69 7.37
CA VAL A 8 -2.95 1.44 7.73
C VAL A 8 -2.08 2.65 7.41
N ARG A 9 -2.22 3.27 6.23
CA ARG A 9 -1.46 4.47 5.86
C ARG A 9 -1.72 5.66 6.80
N ALA A 10 -2.94 5.83 7.27
CA ALA A 10 -3.30 6.95 8.15
C ALA A 10 -2.81 6.77 9.60
N MET A 11 -2.57 5.53 10.05
CA MET A 11 -2.33 5.24 11.48
C MET A 11 -0.99 4.57 11.77
N ALA A 12 -0.37 3.89 10.80
CA ALA A 12 0.83 3.11 11.02
C ALA A 12 2.09 3.89 10.63
N ASN A 13 3.10 3.87 11.50
CA ASN A 13 4.43 4.36 11.17
C ASN A 13 5.26 3.29 10.43
N GLN A 14 5.07 2.02 10.80
CA GLN A 14 5.76 0.87 10.21
C GLN A 14 4.76 -0.19 9.77
N VAL A 15 5.06 -0.82 8.64
CA VAL A 15 4.21 -1.83 7.99
C VAL A 15 5.03 -3.08 7.73
N ILE A 16 4.41 -4.22 8.03
CA ILE A 16 4.92 -5.55 7.69
C ILE A 16 3.91 -6.21 6.77
N VAL A 17 4.35 -6.58 5.58
CA VAL A 17 3.58 -7.35 4.62
C VAL A 17 3.96 -8.81 4.77
N MET A 18 2.95 -9.67 4.90
CA MET A 18 3.14 -11.12 5.06
C MET A 18 2.38 -11.89 4.00
N ARG A 19 2.97 -12.99 3.52
CA ARG A 19 2.33 -13.95 2.60
C ARG A 19 2.63 -15.37 3.07
N ALA A 20 1.58 -16.18 3.22
CA ALA A 20 1.69 -17.58 3.62
C ALA A 20 2.57 -17.80 4.87
N GLY A 21 2.39 -16.95 5.89
CA GLY A 21 3.14 -17.02 7.15
C GLY A 21 4.59 -16.53 7.08
N ARG A 22 5.05 -15.97 5.95
CA ARG A 22 6.37 -15.38 5.81
C ARG A 22 6.29 -13.87 5.65
N VAL A 23 7.19 -13.15 6.30
CA VAL A 23 7.40 -11.71 6.04
C VAL A 23 7.97 -11.60 4.63
N VAL A 24 7.25 -10.89 3.76
CA VAL A 24 7.69 -10.62 2.39
C VAL A 24 8.30 -9.23 2.30
N GLU A 25 7.84 -8.29 3.10
CA GLU A 25 8.36 -6.93 3.11
C GLU A 25 8.10 -6.27 4.46
N GLN A 26 9.01 -5.41 4.91
CA GLN A 26 8.89 -4.66 6.15
C GLN A 26 9.62 -3.33 6.01
N GLY A 27 9.01 -2.26 6.50
CA GLY A 27 9.63 -0.95 6.52
C GLY A 27 8.68 0.12 7.02
N ASP A 28 9.10 1.36 6.87
CA ASP A 28 8.24 2.51 7.14
C ASP A 28 7.05 2.50 6.20
N ALA A 29 5.88 2.90 6.71
CA ALA A 29 4.64 2.90 5.96
C ALA A 29 4.81 3.63 4.62
N ASP A 30 5.37 4.85 4.66
CA ASP A 30 5.60 5.66 3.46
C ASP A 30 6.48 4.96 2.44
N THR A 31 7.60 4.36 2.85
CA THR A 31 8.48 3.61 1.94
C THR A 31 7.77 2.42 1.31
N ILE A 32 6.99 1.68 2.10
CA ILE A 32 6.22 0.53 1.60
C ILE A 32 5.18 1.00 0.60
N PHE A 33 4.44 2.08 0.88
CA PHE A 33 3.38 2.62 0.01
C PHE A 33 3.89 3.33 -1.25
N ASP A 34 4.94 4.15 -1.14
CA ASP A 34 5.45 4.97 -2.24
C ASP A 34 6.50 4.23 -3.08
N HIS A 35 7.30 3.35 -2.44
CA HIS A 35 8.38 2.60 -3.06
C HIS A 35 8.37 1.10 -2.70
N PRO A 36 7.25 0.39 -2.96
CA PRO A 36 7.16 -1.04 -2.69
C PRO A 36 8.25 -1.81 -3.44
N GLN A 37 9.05 -2.59 -2.72
CA GLN A 37 10.19 -3.34 -3.26
C GLN A 37 9.77 -4.67 -3.86
N THR A 38 8.75 -5.34 -3.29
CA THR A 38 8.30 -6.65 -3.78
C THR A 38 7.16 -6.55 -4.78
N ASP A 39 7.12 -7.50 -5.72
CA ASP A 39 6.04 -7.60 -6.71
C ASP A 39 4.69 -7.86 -6.04
N TYR A 40 4.69 -8.61 -4.93
CA TYR A 40 3.48 -8.91 -4.19
C TYR A 40 2.89 -7.66 -3.55
N THR A 41 3.72 -6.84 -2.90
CA THR A 41 3.27 -5.57 -2.31
C THR A 41 2.78 -4.61 -3.39
N ARG A 42 3.47 -4.50 -4.53
CA ARG A 42 3.01 -3.75 -5.70
C ARG A 42 1.63 -4.19 -6.17
N ALA A 43 1.41 -5.49 -6.34
CA ALA A 43 0.13 -6.05 -6.76
C ALA A 43 -0.97 -5.81 -5.71
N LEU A 44 -0.64 -5.90 -4.42
CA LEU A 44 -1.58 -5.65 -3.32
C LEU A 44 -2.01 -4.19 -3.28
N MET A 45 -1.08 -3.26 -3.51
CA MET A 45 -1.34 -1.83 -3.59
C MET A 45 -2.16 -1.50 -4.82
N ALA A 46 -1.78 -2.00 -6.00
CA ALA A 46 -2.58 -1.85 -7.21
C ALA A 46 -4.02 -2.32 -6.97
N ALA A 47 -4.24 -3.53 -6.46
CA ALA A 47 -5.58 -4.02 -6.17
C ALA A 47 -6.37 -3.18 -5.14
N SER A 48 -5.68 -2.54 -4.18
CA SER A 48 -6.31 -1.76 -3.11
C SER A 48 -6.52 -0.29 -3.47
N PHE A 49 -5.73 0.25 -4.41
CA PHE A 49 -5.74 1.67 -4.82
C PHE A 49 -6.25 1.88 -6.26
N ASP A 50 -6.28 0.85 -7.13
CA ASP A 50 -6.79 0.95 -8.52
C ASP A 50 -8.29 1.27 -8.57
N LEU A 51 -9.05 0.99 -7.51
CA LEU A 51 -10.44 1.43 -7.41
C LEU A 51 -10.59 2.96 -7.21
N GLU A 52 -9.51 3.69 -6.90
CA GLU A 52 -9.51 5.15 -6.71
C GLU A 52 -8.47 5.91 -7.56
N ALA A 53 -7.52 5.24 -8.22
CA ALA A 53 -6.54 5.90 -9.08
C ALA A 53 -7.17 6.64 -10.29
N VAL A 54 -8.47 6.46 -10.54
CA VAL A 54 -9.25 7.18 -11.55
C VAL A 54 -9.79 8.55 -11.07
N HIS A 55 -9.50 9.02 -9.83
CA HIS A 55 -10.05 10.31 -9.36
C HIS A 55 -9.08 11.37 -8.81
N THR A 56 -7.84 11.43 -9.26
CA THR A 56 -7.02 12.65 -9.08
C THR A 56 -6.29 13.02 -10.36
N GLY A 57 -7.00 13.77 -11.21
CA GLY A 57 -6.44 14.32 -12.46
C GLY A 57 -7.32 15.33 -13.19
N ALA A 58 -8.60 15.51 -12.80
CA ALA A 58 -9.50 16.45 -13.45
C ALA A 58 -9.76 17.71 -12.59
N VAL A 59 -8.71 18.45 -12.27
CA VAL A 59 -8.85 19.88 -11.94
C VAL A 59 -7.71 20.65 -12.58
N ARG A 60 -7.97 21.17 -13.80
CA ARG A 60 -7.45 22.45 -14.33
C ARG A 60 -7.79 22.58 -15.83
N ALA A 61 -8.88 23.29 -16.12
CA ALA A 61 -9.03 24.34 -17.14
C ALA A 61 -10.47 24.85 -17.11
#